data_AF-A0A3P9PMU1-F1
#
_entry.id   AF-A0A3P9PMU1-F1
#
_cell.length_a   1.000
_cell.length_b   1.000
_cell.length_c   1.000
_cell.angle_alpha   90.00
_cell.angle_beta   90.00
_cell.angle_gamma   90.00
#
_symmetry.space_group_name_H-M   'P 1'
#
loop_
_entity.id
_entity.type
_entity.pdbx_description
1 polymer ?
#
loop_
_entity_poly.entity_id
_entity_poly.type
_entity_poly.pdbx_seq_one_letter_code
_entity_poly.pdbx_strand_id
1 'polypeptide(L)'
;VELIPSRFSVLLFDSSDSSNIQLIFIHPLKTGLFRICFLGNASTKLGLVVPLVNGMVTSRRSLGFLLTEMVSNCSHRCRSESDSAPPPHVRRKHLINDIILSYKSCCSEPAFYSALFQS
;
A
#
# COMPACT_ATOMS: atom_id res chain seq x y z
N VAL A 1 6.73 -15.73 34.78
CA VAL A 1 6.60 -14.62 33.81
C VAL A 1 7.65 -14.86 32.73
N GLU A 2 7.35 -15.73 31.77
CA GLU A 2 8.29 -16.04 30.69
C GLU A 2 8.16 -14.96 29.60
N LEU A 3 9.28 -14.28 29.34
CA LEU A 3 9.41 -13.19 28.40
C LEU A 3 8.84 -13.58 27.03
N ILE A 4 7.84 -12.85 26.54
CA ILE A 4 7.36 -12.96 25.15
C ILE A 4 8.47 -12.44 24.25
N PRO A 5 9.28 -13.28 23.58
CA PRO A 5 10.36 -12.77 22.75
C PRO A 5 9.71 -12.28 21.46
N SER A 6 9.89 -11.00 21.16
CA SER A 6 9.94 -10.45 19.81
C SER A 6 8.77 -10.83 18.88
N ARG A 7 7.56 -10.37 19.19
CA ARG A 7 6.52 -10.20 18.16
C ARG A 7 6.85 -8.94 17.36
N PHE A 8 7.46 -9.08 16.19
CA PHE A 8 7.53 -7.95 15.26
C PHE A 8 6.20 -7.87 14.52
N SER A 9 5.48 -6.78 14.70
CA SER A 9 4.25 -6.48 13.96
C SER A 9 4.54 -5.46 12.87
N VAL A 10 4.14 -5.78 11.65
CA VAL A 10 4.14 -4.86 10.51
C VAL A 10 2.68 -4.50 10.21
N LEU A 11 2.39 -3.20 10.11
CA LEU A 11 1.07 -2.69 9.72
C LEU A 11 1.04 -2.48 8.20
N LEU A 12 0.05 -3.06 7.55
CA LEU A 12 -0.33 -2.79 6.18
C LEU A 12 -1.65 -2.01 6.17
N PHE A 13 -1.68 -0.93 5.38
CA PHE A 13 -2.88 -0.13 5.17
C PHE A 13 -3.46 -0.46 3.80
N ASP A 14 -4.69 -0.95 3.76
CA ASP A 14 -5.45 -1.11 2.51
C ASP A 14 -6.36 0.11 2.31
N SER A 15 -6.39 0.63 1.09
CA SER A 15 -6.94 1.94 0.73
C SER A 15 -8.46 1.92 0.60
N SER A 16 -9.14 2.73 1.41
CA SER A 16 -10.22 3.69 1.06
C SER A 16 -10.95 4.18 2.31
N ASP A 17 -10.94 3.38 3.37
CA ASP A 17 -11.53 3.68 4.67
C ASP A 17 -10.53 3.39 5.80
N SER A 18 -10.56 4.21 6.86
CA SER A 18 -9.73 4.03 8.06
C SER A 18 -9.96 2.71 8.81
N SER A 19 -10.93 1.89 8.36
CA SER A 19 -11.31 0.60 8.92
C SER A 19 -10.59 -0.61 8.32
N ASN A 20 -9.79 -0.45 7.25
CA ASN A 20 -9.13 -1.57 6.56
C ASN A 20 -7.63 -1.65 6.87
N ILE A 21 -7.30 -1.77 8.16
CA ILE A 21 -5.93 -2.01 8.63
C ILE A 21 -5.69 -3.52 8.73
N GLN A 22 -4.59 -4.00 8.15
CA GLN A 22 -4.14 -5.37 8.28
C GLN A 22 -2.79 -5.47 8.99
N LEU A 23 -2.70 -6.35 9.98
CA LEU A 23 -1.48 -6.64 10.71
C LEU A 23 -0.84 -7.93 10.21
N ILE A 24 0.46 -7.87 9.97
CA ILE A 24 1.32 -9.02 9.75
C ILE A 24 2.20 -9.20 10.97
N PHE A 25 2.08 -10.35 11.64
CA PHE A 25 3.00 -10.75 12.69
C PHE A 25 4.10 -11.65 12.14
N ILE A 26 5.33 -11.32 12.52
CA ILE A 26 6.53 -12.07 12.21
C ILE A 26 7.08 -12.63 13.53
N HIS A 27 6.96 -13.95 13.67
CA HIS A 27 7.38 -14.66 14.87
C HIS A 27 8.68 -15.43 14.62
N PRO A 28 9.81 -15.08 15.27
CA PRO A 28 11.02 -15.87 15.18
C PRO A 28 10.84 -17.22 15.87
N LEU A 29 11.35 -18.28 15.26
CA LEU A 29 11.37 -19.64 15.81
C LEU A 29 12.76 -19.96 16.35
N LYS A 30 12.82 -20.91 17.30
CA LYS A 30 14.10 -21.44 17.83
C LYS A 30 15.00 -22.03 16.72
N THR A 31 14.42 -22.39 15.58
CA THR A 31 15.13 -22.90 14.39
C THR A 31 15.83 -21.80 13.56
N GLY A 32 15.62 -20.52 13.89
CA GLY A 32 16.12 -19.39 13.08
C GLY A 32 15.24 -19.03 11.87
N LEU A 33 14.09 -19.70 11.73
CA LEU A 33 13.04 -19.38 10.76
C LEU A 33 12.04 -18.37 11.34
N PHE A 34 11.11 -17.91 10.50
CA PHE A 34 10.06 -16.97 10.88
C PHE A 34 8.68 -17.50 10.49
N ARG A 35 7.73 -17.47 11.42
CA ARG A 35 6.32 -17.80 11.19
C ARG A 35 5.53 -16.53 10.96
N ILE A 36 4.75 -16.51 9.90
CA ILE A 36 3.93 -15.39 9.48
C ILE A 36 2.50 -15.61 9.93
N CYS A 37 1.91 -14.63 10.59
CA CYS A 37 0.49 -14.65 10.95
C CYS A 37 -0.19 -13.36 10.49
N PHE A 38 -1.39 -13.47 9.94
CA PHE A 38 -2.19 -12.31 9.53
C PHE A 38 -3.33 -12.07 10.53
N LEU A 39 -3.55 -10.81 10.91
CA LEU A 39 -4.66 -10.38 11.74
C LEU A 39 -5.32 -9.15 11.10
N GLY A 40 -6.62 -9.23 10.87
CA GLY A 40 -7.40 -8.15 10.26
C GLY A 40 -8.84 -8.59 10.03
N ASN A 41 -9.74 -7.62 9.88
CA ASN A 41 -11.17 -7.88 9.68
C ASN A 41 -11.37 -8.62 8.36
N ALA A 42 -12.14 -9.70 8.43
CA ALA A 42 -12.35 -10.64 7.35
C ALA A 42 -13.02 -9.98 6.13
N SER A 43 -12.20 -9.49 5.21
CA SER A 43 -12.43 -9.72 3.79
C SER A 43 -11.19 -10.43 3.27
N THR A 44 -11.42 -11.64 2.81
CA THR A 44 -10.51 -12.70 2.33
C THR A 44 -9.55 -12.31 1.20
N LYS A 45 -9.33 -11.02 0.96
CA LYS A 45 -8.69 -10.46 -0.23
C LYS A 45 -7.17 -10.57 -0.24
N LEU A 46 -6.49 -10.57 0.93
CA LEU A 46 -5.05 -10.89 0.97
C LEU A 46 -4.75 -12.37 0.80
N GLY A 47 -5.67 -13.28 1.13
CA GLY A 47 -5.45 -14.72 0.88
C GLY A 47 -5.32 -15.07 -0.61
N LEU A 48 -5.77 -14.16 -1.49
CA LEU A 48 -5.71 -14.31 -2.94
C LEU A 48 -4.47 -13.67 -3.57
N VAL A 49 -3.68 -12.92 -2.80
CA VAL A 49 -2.64 -12.04 -3.34
C VAL A 49 -1.35 -12.24 -2.58
N VAL A 50 -0.83 -13.47 -2.55
CA VAL A 50 0.47 -13.68 -1.91
C VAL A 50 1.23 -14.92 -2.36
N PRO A 51 2.57 -14.83 -2.27
CA PRO A 51 3.44 -15.95 -1.93
C PRO A 51 3.53 -16.31 -0.42
N LEU A 52 3.00 -15.50 0.53
CA LEU A 52 2.94 -15.76 1.99
C LEU A 52 1.52 -16.10 2.48
N VAL A 53 1.35 -17.24 3.13
CA VAL A 53 0.05 -17.68 3.68
C VAL A 53 0.05 -17.62 5.21
N ASN A 54 -1.12 -17.45 5.82
CA ASN A 54 -1.25 -17.47 7.28
C ASN A 54 -0.68 -18.78 7.85
N GLY A 55 0.20 -18.68 8.85
CA GLY A 55 0.89 -19.82 9.45
C GLY A 55 2.13 -20.30 8.69
N MET A 56 2.48 -19.69 7.55
CA MET A 56 3.64 -20.10 6.77
C MET A 56 4.95 -19.81 7.50
N VAL A 57 5.93 -20.71 7.32
CA VAL A 57 7.27 -20.58 7.90
C VAL A 57 8.26 -20.27 6.78
N THR A 58 9.06 -19.23 6.95
CA THR A 58 9.99 -18.72 5.94
C THR A 58 11.40 -18.55 6.49
N SER A 59 12.38 -18.57 5.59
CA SER A 59 13.77 -18.30 5.94
C SER A 59 14.03 -16.81 6.15
N ARG A 60 15.04 -16.47 6.95
CA ARG A 60 15.49 -15.08 7.14
C ARG A 60 15.83 -14.38 5.82
N ARG A 61 16.45 -15.09 4.87
CA ARG A 61 16.94 -14.52 3.61
C ARG A 61 15.81 -14.23 2.61
N SER A 62 14.75 -15.05 2.61
CA SER A 62 13.61 -14.88 1.71
C SER A 62 12.53 -13.95 2.26
N LEU A 63 12.45 -13.78 3.59
CA LEU A 63 11.37 -13.06 4.25
C LEU A 63 11.20 -11.62 3.74
N GLY A 64 12.29 -10.87 3.59
CA GLY A 64 12.23 -9.48 3.12
C GLY A 64 11.59 -9.38 1.72
N PHE A 65 12.08 -10.18 0.77
CA PHE A 65 11.54 -10.22 -0.59
C PHE A 65 10.05 -10.61 -0.62
N LEU A 66 9.68 -11.66 0.13
CA LEU A 66 8.30 -12.14 0.16
C LEU A 66 7.32 -11.11 0.76
N LEU A 67 7.76 -10.35 1.75
CA LEU A 67 6.97 -9.26 2.32
C LEU A 67 6.81 -8.11 1.33
N THR A 68 7.88 -7.69 0.65
CA THR A 68 7.82 -6.63 -0.36
C THR A 68 6.87 -7.00 -1.51
N GLU A 69 6.97 -8.23 -2.02
CA GLU A 69 6.06 -8.75 -3.06
C GLU A 69 4.61 -8.78 -2.58
N MET A 70 4.37 -9.24 -1.34
CA MET A 70 3.03 -9.20 -0.73
C MET A 70 2.46 -7.78 -0.66
N VAL A 71 3.25 -6.81 -0.19
CA VAL A 71 2.83 -5.39 -0.09
C VAL A 71 2.53 -4.81 -1.47
N SER A 72 3.41 -5.07 -2.45
CA SER A 72 3.25 -4.59 -3.81
C SER A 72 2.00 -5.19 -4.46
N ASN A 73 1.85 -6.51 -4.38
CA ASN A 73 0.70 -7.21 -4.97
C ASN A 73 -0.61 -6.78 -4.31
N CYS A 74 -0.63 -6.65 -2.98
CA CYS A 74 -1.75 -6.07 -2.25
C CYS A 74 -2.11 -4.71 -2.85
N SER A 75 -1.17 -3.77 -2.86
CA SER A 75 -1.37 -2.40 -3.37
C SER A 75 -1.90 -2.36 -4.81
N HIS A 76 -1.41 -3.26 -5.68
CA HIS A 76 -1.90 -3.39 -7.05
C HIS A 76 -3.35 -3.87 -7.11
N ARG A 77 -3.73 -4.82 -6.25
CA ARG A 77 -5.10 -5.34 -6.20
C ARG A 77 -6.08 -4.33 -5.61
N CYS A 78 -5.68 -3.60 -4.57
CA CYS A 78 -6.47 -2.51 -3.97
C CYS A 78 -6.78 -1.43 -5.02
N ARG A 79 -5.82 -1.14 -5.91
CA ARG A 79 -6.03 -0.26 -7.07
C ARG A 79 -7.00 -0.84 -8.10
N SER A 80 -7.06 -2.16 -8.25
CA SER A 80 -7.89 -2.84 -9.25
C SER A 80 -9.34 -3.05 -8.78
N GLU A 81 -9.56 -3.26 -7.48
CA GLU A 81 -10.91 -3.43 -6.91
C GLU A 81 -11.67 -2.11 -6.80
N SER A 82 -10.94 -1.00 -6.84
CA SER A 82 -11.52 0.29 -7.20
C SER A 82 -11.84 0.24 -8.70
N ASP A 83 -12.94 -0.41 -9.10
CA ASP A 83 -13.44 -0.47 -10.50
C ASP A 83 -13.65 0.94 -11.11
N SER A 84 -13.63 1.98 -10.27
CA SER A 84 -13.72 3.38 -10.61
C SER A 84 -12.37 4.11 -10.68
N ALA A 85 -11.23 3.48 -10.36
CA ALA A 85 -9.94 4.13 -10.35
C ALA A 85 -9.39 4.29 -11.78
N PRO A 86 -9.33 5.51 -12.32
CA PRO A 86 -8.79 5.71 -13.65
C PRO A 86 -7.31 5.33 -13.70
N PRO A 87 -6.83 4.78 -14.83
CA PRO A 87 -5.42 4.46 -14.99
C PRO A 87 -4.54 5.71 -14.80
N PRO A 88 -3.24 5.55 -14.45
CA PRO A 88 -2.40 6.66 -13.99
C PRO A 88 -2.32 7.82 -14.98
N HIS A 89 -2.35 7.54 -16.29
CA HIS A 89 -2.35 8.56 -17.32
C HIS A 89 -3.66 9.37 -17.36
N VAL A 90 -4.82 8.73 -17.15
CA VAL A 90 -6.12 9.41 -17.06
C VAL A 90 -6.20 10.23 -15.77
N ARG A 91 -5.73 9.69 -14.64
CA ARG A 91 -5.66 10.44 -13.37
C ARG A 91 -4.77 11.68 -13.50
N ARG A 92 -3.60 11.53 -14.14
CA ARG A 92 -2.70 12.65 -14.43
C ARG A 92 -3.38 13.70 -15.32
N LYS A 93 -4.13 13.29 -16.35
CA LYS A 93 -4.88 14.20 -17.22
C LYS A 93 -5.93 15.00 -16.45
N HIS A 94 -6.70 14.36 -15.57
CA HIS A 94 -7.68 15.05 -14.72
C HIS A 94 -6.99 16.09 -13.81
N LEU A 95 -5.90 15.71 -13.11
CA LEU A 95 -5.17 16.65 -12.26
C LEU A 95 -4.60 17.86 -13.03
N ILE A 96 -4.07 17.63 -14.23
CA ILE A 96 -3.60 18.73 -15.10
C ILE A 96 -4.76 19.65 -15.45
N ASN A 97 -5.92 19.10 -15.83
CA ASN A 97 -7.10 19.90 -16.11
C ASN A 97 -7.58 20.67 -14.88
N ASP A 98 -7.58 20.07 -13.69
CA ASP A 98 -8.00 20.72 -12.44
C ASP A 98 -7.09 21.91 -12.10
N ILE A 99 -5.77 21.73 -12.28
CA ILE A 99 -4.79 22.82 -12.15
C ILE A 99 -5.13 23.93 -13.16
N ILE A 100 -5.28 23.60 -14.44
CA ILE A 100 -5.59 24.58 -15.48
C ILE A 100 -6.89 25.34 -15.16
N LEU A 101 -7.94 24.64 -14.73
CA LEU A 101 -9.23 25.24 -14.37
C LEU A 101 -9.11 26.18 -13.16
N SER A 102 -8.39 25.75 -12.12
CA SER A 102 -8.16 26.56 -10.92
C SER A 102 -7.43 27.86 -11.23
N TYR A 103 -6.42 27.83 -12.11
CA TYR A 103 -5.69 29.04 -12.51
C TYR A 103 -6.46 29.92 -13.48
N LYS A 104 -7.26 29.34 -14.40
CA LYS A 104 -8.15 30.12 -15.28
C LYS A 104 -9.20 30.92 -14.48
N SER A 105 -9.63 30.41 -13.33
CA SER A 105 -10.54 31.18 -12.46
C SER A 105 -9.86 32.32 -11.69
N CYS A 106 -8.53 32.33 -11.59
CA CYS A 106 -7.79 33.29 -10.74
C CYS A 106 -6.89 34.26 -11.51
N CYS A 107 -6.50 33.95 -12.75
CA CYS A 107 -5.51 34.72 -13.51
C CYS A 107 -5.83 34.71 -15.02
N SER A 108 -5.48 35.79 -15.73
CA SER A 108 -5.52 35.83 -17.19
C SER A 108 -4.42 34.95 -17.80
N GLU A 109 -4.63 34.44 -19.02
CA GLU A 109 -3.68 33.55 -19.70
C GLU A 109 -2.23 34.11 -19.77
N PRO A 110 -1.99 35.41 -20.04
CA PRO A 110 -0.63 35.97 -20.02
C PRO A 110 0.01 35.94 -18.62
N ALA A 111 -0.78 36.22 -17.57
CA ALA A 111 -0.30 36.21 -16.19
C ALA A 111 0.07 34.80 -15.70
N PHE A 112 -0.67 33.79 -16.18
CA PHE A 112 -0.39 32.37 -15.90
C PHE A 112 0.98 31.93 -16.43
N TYR A 113 1.29 32.22 -17.71
CA TYR A 113 2.59 31.83 -18.27
C TYR A 113 3.76 32.56 -17.62
N SER A 114 3.58 33.84 -17.24
CA SER A 114 4.63 34.56 -16.49
C SER A 114 4.90 33.98 -15.10
N ALA A 115 3.87 33.49 -14.40
CA ALA A 115 4.03 32.90 -13.07
C ALA A 115 4.76 31.55 -13.09
N LEU A 116 4.70 30.79 -14.19
CA LEU A 116 5.38 29.49 -14.32
C LEU A 116 6.91 29.60 -14.32
N PHE A 117 7.47 30.75 -14.72
CA PHE A 117 8.90 30.95 -14.89
C PHE A 117 9.48 32.02 -13.96
N GLN A 118 8.70 32.51 -13.00
CA GLN A 118 9.17 33.37 -11.93
C GLN A 118 9.76 32.49 -10.82
N SER A 119 11.06 32.23 -10.90
CA SER A 119 11.90 31.69 -9.82
C SER A 119 12.65 32.80 -9.11
#